data_AF-A0A2R6CM31-F1
#
_entry.id   AF-A0A2R6CM31-F1
#
_cell.length_a   1.000
_cell.length_b   1.000
_cell.length_c   1.000
_cell.angle_alpha   90.00
_cell.angle_beta   90.00
_cell.angle_gamma   90.00
#
_symmetry.space_group_name_H-M   'P 1'
#
loop_
_entity.id
_entity.type
_entity.pdbx_description
1 polymer ?
#
loop_
_entity_poly.entity_id
_entity_poly.type
_entity_poly.pdbx_seq_one_letter_code
_entity_poly.pdbx_strand_id
1 'polypeptide(L)'
;MIEENDCRNSVSIHRYPGPVCSYHLEDGEPIVEQTNDTFDAAFGPASSGEQLTAVFEEYNIKPVDGAQPLSALFRTDHQQSVRVGDGTNRGSAPGQYLAQIISPEGDDPGHVLFADTAEEHNEFGIDRVASVISHDLRNPLDVAKARLRAGREMDNGGEHLEHVEQAHDRMERIIQDVLTLAQGEEVIEPQGTVDLGEVAEDAWATVETNGASLRVADSLPSTVADRDRVKRLFENLFRNAVEHAGDDVEITVGRVDDRTGGFYVADDGPGIPADRRSEVFDPGYSSHDHGTGLGLAIVRRIADVHGWSVSVTESADGGARFEMCNVEPA
;
A
#
# COMPACT_ATOMS: atom_id res chain seq x y z
N MET A 1 -27.12 -17.66 -34.42
CA MET A 1 -27.08 -16.25 -33.96
C MET A 1 -27.28 -16.32 -32.47
N ILE A 2 -26.18 -16.38 -31.74
CA ILE A 2 -26.14 -16.30 -30.29
C ILE A 2 -25.51 -14.93 -30.05
N GLU A 3 -26.25 -14.04 -29.40
CA GLU A 3 -25.80 -12.70 -29.04
C GLU A 3 -24.57 -12.81 -28.15
N GLU A 4 -23.50 -12.12 -28.54
CA GLU A 4 -22.29 -11.95 -27.76
C GLU A 4 -22.64 -11.13 -26.51
N ASN A 5 -22.68 -11.82 -25.37
CA ASN A 5 -22.79 -11.18 -24.07
C ASN A 5 -21.40 -10.60 -23.74
N ASP A 6 -21.21 -9.33 -24.11
CA ASP A 6 -20.01 -8.55 -23.85
C ASP A 6 -19.93 -8.24 -22.34
N CYS A 7 -19.44 -9.22 -21.56
CA CYS A 7 -19.07 -9.03 -20.16
C CYS A 7 -17.77 -8.20 -20.10
N ARG A 8 -17.85 -6.90 -20.44
CA ARG A 8 -16.80 -5.94 -20.12
C ARG A 8 -16.77 -5.77 -18.60
N ASN A 9 -15.70 -6.28 -18.00
CA ASN A 9 -15.52 -6.42 -16.56
C ASN A 9 -15.07 -5.06 -15.94
N SER A 10 -15.90 -4.02 -16.07
CA SER A 10 -15.67 -2.75 -15.36
C SER A 10 -16.19 -2.87 -13.93
N VAL A 11 -15.33 -2.57 -12.95
CA VAL A 11 -15.75 -2.49 -11.56
C VAL A 11 -16.72 -1.31 -11.45
N SER A 12 -17.97 -1.60 -11.06
CA SER A 12 -18.98 -0.55 -10.88
C SER A 12 -18.50 0.49 -9.88
N ILE A 13 -18.58 1.78 -10.26
CA ILE A 13 -18.17 2.91 -9.41
C ILE A 13 -18.92 2.94 -8.06
N HIS A 14 -20.10 2.32 -7.99
CA HIS A 14 -20.91 2.17 -6.77
C HIS A 14 -20.25 1.30 -5.69
N ARG A 15 -19.21 0.53 -6.02
CA ARG A 15 -18.43 -0.24 -5.04
C ARG A 15 -17.20 0.49 -4.53
N TYR A 16 -16.85 1.64 -5.09
CA TYR A 16 -15.74 2.45 -4.61
C TYR A 16 -16.13 3.15 -3.30
N PRO A 17 -15.33 3.05 -2.24
CA PRO A 17 -15.71 3.58 -0.91
C PRO A 17 -15.68 5.10 -0.82
N GLY A 18 -14.89 5.79 -1.65
CA GLY A 18 -14.78 7.24 -1.67
C GLY A 18 -15.70 7.92 -2.69
N PRO A 19 -15.73 9.26 -2.76
CA PRO A 19 -16.39 9.98 -3.84
C PRO A 19 -15.75 9.66 -5.21
N VAL A 20 -16.55 9.28 -6.20
CA VAL A 20 -16.08 9.05 -7.58
C VAL A 20 -17.09 9.51 -8.63
N CYS A 21 -16.58 10.05 -9.73
CA CYS A 21 -17.34 10.37 -10.94
C CYS A 21 -16.68 9.72 -12.16
N SER A 22 -17.45 9.00 -12.99
CA SER A 22 -17.02 8.61 -14.33
C SER A 22 -17.38 9.68 -15.36
N TYR A 23 -16.55 9.82 -16.38
CA TYR A 23 -16.75 10.79 -17.45
C TYR A 23 -16.24 10.24 -18.78
N HIS A 24 -16.78 10.76 -19.88
CA HIS A 24 -16.20 10.60 -21.21
C HIS A 24 -15.80 11.96 -21.78
N LEU A 25 -15.00 11.96 -22.84
CA LEU A 25 -14.63 13.19 -23.53
C LEU A 25 -15.55 13.40 -24.73
N GLU A 26 -16.30 14.50 -24.73
CA GLU A 26 -17.07 14.98 -25.87
C GLU A 26 -16.42 16.27 -26.36
N ASP A 27 -15.93 16.30 -27.61
CA ASP A 27 -15.17 17.43 -28.18
C ASP A 27 -13.97 17.92 -27.33
N GLY A 28 -13.40 17.01 -26.52
CA GLY A 28 -12.27 17.29 -25.62
C GLY A 28 -12.67 17.87 -24.27
N GLU A 29 -13.97 17.99 -23.99
CA GLU A 29 -14.51 18.40 -22.70
C GLU A 29 -15.01 17.18 -21.91
N PRO A 30 -14.76 17.10 -20.59
CA PRO A 30 -15.20 15.99 -19.75
C PRO A 30 -16.70 16.11 -19.43
N ILE A 31 -17.47 15.11 -19.87
CA ILE A 31 -18.92 15.00 -19.65
C ILE A 31 -19.20 13.90 -18.64
N VAL A 32 -19.94 14.24 -17.59
CA VAL A 32 -20.35 13.31 -16.53
C VAL A 32 -21.13 12.16 -17.15
N GLU A 33 -20.70 10.93 -16.86
CA GLU A 33 -21.46 9.74 -17.21
C GLU A 33 -22.24 9.24 -15.99
N GLN A 34 -21.57 9.10 -14.84
CA GLN A 34 -22.17 8.62 -13.60
C GLN A 34 -21.41 9.09 -12.34
N THR A 35 -22.11 9.28 -11.22
CA THR A 35 -21.55 9.49 -9.87
C THR A 35 -21.99 8.36 -8.92
N ASN A 36 -21.28 8.19 -7.80
CA ASN A 36 -21.70 7.31 -6.71
C ASN A 36 -22.33 8.08 -5.54
N ASP A 37 -22.99 7.35 -4.62
CA ASP A 37 -23.65 7.95 -3.45
C ASP A 37 -22.69 8.80 -2.59
N THR A 38 -21.42 8.40 -2.47
CA THR A 38 -20.40 9.13 -1.71
C THR A 38 -20.05 10.47 -2.37
N PHE A 39 -20.03 10.53 -3.71
CA PHE A 39 -19.88 11.78 -4.47
C PHE A 39 -21.05 12.71 -4.25
N ASP A 40 -22.27 12.18 -4.38
CA ASP A 40 -23.47 12.97 -4.20
C ASP A 40 -23.60 13.51 -2.76
N ALA A 41 -23.12 12.74 -1.78
CA ALA A 41 -23.07 13.16 -0.38
C ALA A 41 -21.98 14.21 -0.10
N ALA A 42 -20.81 14.10 -0.74
CA ALA A 42 -19.68 15.00 -0.52
C ALA A 42 -19.86 16.34 -1.25
N PHE A 43 -20.22 16.30 -2.53
CA PHE A 43 -20.25 17.46 -3.41
C PHE A 43 -21.66 17.87 -3.80
N GLY A 44 -22.62 16.95 -3.79
CA GLY A 44 -23.95 17.15 -4.36
C GLY A 44 -24.13 16.32 -5.64
N PRO A 45 -25.39 16.00 -6.00
CA PRO A 45 -25.66 15.15 -7.17
C PRO A 45 -25.29 15.86 -8.47
N ALA A 46 -24.65 15.14 -9.39
CA ALA A 46 -24.40 15.59 -10.76
C ALA A 46 -25.21 14.75 -11.76
N SER A 47 -25.77 15.39 -12.78
CA SER A 47 -26.54 14.66 -13.80
C SER A 47 -25.65 14.13 -14.90
N SER A 48 -25.97 12.94 -15.41
CA SER A 48 -25.38 12.42 -16.64
C SER A 48 -25.59 13.40 -17.80
N GLY A 49 -24.52 13.71 -18.54
CA GLY A 49 -24.51 14.71 -19.61
C GLY A 49 -24.10 16.12 -19.19
N GLU A 50 -23.88 16.39 -17.91
CA GLU A 50 -23.34 17.69 -17.44
C GLU A 50 -21.83 17.79 -17.70
N GLN A 51 -21.35 19.02 -17.95
CA GLN A 51 -19.91 19.26 -18.02
C GLN A 51 -19.32 19.17 -16.62
N LEU A 52 -18.33 18.29 -16.43
CA LEU A 52 -17.71 18.05 -15.13
C LEU A 52 -17.01 19.32 -14.59
N THR A 53 -16.51 20.18 -15.46
CA THR A 53 -15.98 21.50 -15.10
C THR A 53 -17.04 22.44 -14.54
N ALA A 54 -18.28 22.40 -15.08
CA ALA A 54 -19.39 23.18 -14.55
C ALA A 54 -19.87 22.66 -13.19
N VAL A 55 -19.87 21.33 -12.98
CA VAL A 55 -20.13 20.70 -11.69
C VAL A 55 -19.12 21.18 -10.63
N PHE A 56 -17.83 21.25 -11.00
CA PHE A 56 -16.80 21.75 -10.10
C PHE A 56 -17.01 23.23 -9.72
N GLU A 57 -17.43 24.06 -10.67
CA GLU A 57 -17.74 25.47 -10.41
C GLU A 57 -18.99 25.62 -9.52
N GLU A 58 -20.06 24.87 -9.81
CA GLU A 58 -21.33 24.89 -9.07
C GLU A 58 -21.14 24.50 -7.61
N TYR A 59 -20.37 23.44 -7.37
CA TYR A 59 -20.09 22.93 -6.02
C TYR A 59 -18.82 23.51 -5.39
N ASN A 60 -18.28 24.58 -5.97
CA ASN A 60 -17.15 25.33 -5.43
C ASN A 60 -15.91 24.44 -5.15
N ILE A 61 -15.73 23.40 -5.97
CA ILE A 61 -14.54 22.55 -5.99
C ILE A 61 -13.45 23.35 -6.68
N LYS A 62 -12.46 23.77 -5.90
CA LYS A 62 -11.38 24.65 -6.37
C LYS A 62 -10.02 24.01 -6.15
N PRO A 63 -9.05 24.26 -7.03
CA PRO A 63 -7.67 23.88 -6.74
C PRO A 63 -7.18 24.59 -5.47
N VAL A 64 -6.33 23.94 -4.67
CA VAL A 64 -5.64 24.62 -3.56
C VAL A 64 -4.70 25.71 -4.10
N ASP A 65 -4.39 26.71 -3.28
CA ASP A 65 -3.57 27.86 -3.69
C ASP A 65 -2.25 27.41 -4.34
N GLY A 66 -2.02 27.87 -5.58
CA GLY A 66 -0.82 27.55 -6.36
C GLY A 66 -0.96 26.36 -7.33
N ALA A 67 -2.08 25.63 -7.32
CA ALA A 67 -2.31 24.53 -8.25
C ALA A 67 -2.98 24.98 -9.57
N GLN A 68 -2.93 24.14 -10.61
CA GLN A 68 -3.45 24.49 -11.93
C GLN A 68 -4.99 24.52 -11.97
N PRO A 69 -5.61 25.19 -12.96
CA PRO A 69 -7.06 25.10 -13.15
C PRO A 69 -7.51 23.64 -13.32
N LEU A 70 -8.68 23.26 -12.81
CA LEU A 70 -9.18 21.88 -12.90
C LEU A 70 -9.37 21.41 -14.35
N SER A 71 -9.59 22.34 -15.28
CA SER A 71 -9.62 22.06 -16.73
C SER A 71 -8.26 21.56 -17.29
N ALA A 72 -7.15 21.84 -16.60
CA ALA A 72 -5.85 21.31 -16.96
C ALA A 72 -5.68 19.84 -16.53
N LEU A 73 -6.42 19.37 -15.51
CA LEU A 73 -6.32 17.99 -15.02
C LEU A 73 -6.69 16.95 -16.07
N PHE A 74 -7.63 17.28 -16.96
CA PHE A 74 -8.06 16.40 -18.04
C PHE A 74 -7.10 16.38 -19.23
N ARG A 75 -6.02 17.17 -19.18
CA ARG A 75 -5.03 17.30 -20.27
C ARG A 75 -3.68 16.67 -19.92
N THR A 76 -3.48 16.27 -18.67
CA THR A 76 -2.24 15.71 -18.15
C THR A 76 -2.56 14.58 -17.16
N ASP A 77 -1.88 13.43 -17.23
CA ASP A 77 -2.02 12.32 -16.26
C ASP A 77 -1.43 12.68 -14.88
N HIS A 78 -1.88 13.78 -14.28
CA HIS A 78 -1.36 14.32 -13.02
C HIS A 78 -2.45 14.36 -11.95
N GLN A 79 -2.07 13.92 -10.75
CA GLN A 79 -2.87 14.09 -9.53
C GLN A 79 -2.80 15.53 -9.05
N GLN A 80 -3.89 16.05 -8.47
CA GLN A 80 -3.90 17.39 -7.91
C GLN A 80 -4.83 17.51 -6.70
N SER A 81 -4.34 18.19 -5.66
CA SER A 81 -5.15 18.52 -4.49
C SER A 81 -6.21 19.56 -4.83
N VAL A 82 -7.43 19.33 -4.35
CA VAL A 82 -8.59 20.21 -4.51
C VAL A 82 -9.20 20.50 -3.15
N ARG A 83 -9.68 21.71 -2.96
CA ARG A 83 -10.44 22.12 -1.78
C ARG A 83 -11.88 22.38 -2.20
N VAL A 84 -12.81 21.81 -1.45
CA VAL A 84 -14.21 22.22 -1.55
C VAL A 84 -14.36 23.47 -0.68
N GLY A 85 -14.60 24.61 -1.32
CA GLY A 85 -14.80 25.85 -0.58
C GLY A 85 -16.18 25.90 0.05
N ASP A 86 -16.31 26.63 1.18
CA ASP A 86 -17.60 26.96 1.82
C ASP A 86 -18.55 27.64 0.80
N GLY A 87 -19.46 26.85 0.22
CA GLY A 87 -20.14 27.17 -1.03
C GLY A 87 -21.62 26.82 -1.04
N THR A 88 -22.40 27.46 -0.18
CA THR A 88 -23.86 27.69 -0.25
C THR A 88 -24.86 26.53 -0.26
N ASN A 89 -24.48 25.26 -0.48
CA ASN A 89 -25.44 24.16 -0.39
C ASN A 89 -25.40 23.47 0.98
N ARG A 90 -26.58 23.40 1.63
CA ARG A 90 -26.79 22.94 3.01
C ARG A 90 -26.45 21.44 3.15
N GLY A 91 -25.25 21.09 3.61
CA GLY A 91 -25.02 19.74 4.11
C GLY A 91 -23.57 19.28 4.26
N SER A 92 -22.69 19.67 3.35
CA SER A 92 -21.31 19.15 3.36
C SER A 92 -20.40 19.94 4.30
N ALA A 93 -19.68 19.23 5.17
CA ALA A 93 -18.63 19.84 5.96
C ALA A 93 -17.50 20.34 5.04
N PRO A 94 -16.87 21.50 5.32
CA PRO A 94 -15.70 21.94 4.56
C PRO A 94 -14.60 20.86 4.65
N GLY A 95 -14.16 20.36 3.50
CA GLY A 95 -13.17 19.29 3.36
C GLY A 95 -12.12 19.61 2.28
N GLN A 96 -10.91 19.14 2.51
CA GLN A 96 -9.87 19.10 1.47
C GLN A 96 -9.84 17.68 0.91
N TYR A 97 -9.72 17.56 -0.42
CA TYR A 97 -9.68 16.27 -1.09
C TYR A 97 -8.47 16.20 -2.03
N LEU A 98 -7.85 15.03 -2.14
CA LEU A 98 -6.97 14.77 -3.27
C LEU A 98 -7.83 14.30 -4.46
N ALA A 99 -7.75 14.98 -5.60
CA ALA A 99 -8.40 14.54 -6.83
C ALA A 99 -7.40 13.80 -7.73
N GLN A 100 -7.73 12.55 -8.09
CA GLN A 100 -6.96 11.75 -9.02
C GLN A 100 -7.77 11.49 -10.29
N ILE A 101 -7.20 11.86 -11.43
CA ILE A 101 -7.80 11.63 -12.74
C ILE A 101 -7.21 10.37 -13.36
N ILE A 102 -8.12 9.51 -13.81
CA ILE A 102 -7.84 8.39 -14.70
C ILE A 102 -8.41 8.79 -16.06
N SER A 103 -7.53 8.94 -17.04
CA SER A 103 -7.89 9.27 -18.42
C SER A 103 -8.69 8.12 -19.06
N PRO A 104 -9.66 8.40 -19.95
CA PRO A 104 -10.36 7.36 -20.70
C PRO A 104 -9.39 6.60 -21.61
N GLU A 105 -9.53 5.27 -21.70
CA GLU A 105 -8.73 4.40 -22.57
C GLU A 105 -9.64 3.66 -23.57
N GLY A 106 -9.55 4.01 -24.86
CA GLY A 106 -10.36 3.38 -25.89
C GLY A 106 -11.85 3.70 -25.74
N ASP A 107 -12.67 2.67 -25.50
CA ASP A 107 -14.11 2.81 -25.21
C ASP A 107 -14.40 2.94 -23.70
N ASP A 108 -13.38 2.78 -22.84
CA ASP A 108 -13.58 2.82 -21.38
C ASP A 108 -13.61 4.27 -20.89
N PRO A 109 -14.58 4.62 -20.01
CA PRO A 109 -14.69 5.98 -19.50
C PRO A 109 -13.55 6.34 -18.55
N GLY A 110 -13.24 7.62 -18.49
CA GLY A 110 -12.33 8.19 -17.50
C GLY A 110 -13.00 8.27 -16.13
N HIS A 111 -12.20 8.40 -15.09
CA HIS A 111 -12.69 8.50 -13.72
C HIS A 111 -11.99 9.64 -12.97
N VAL A 112 -12.73 10.32 -12.09
CA VAL A 112 -12.18 11.24 -11.10
C VAL A 112 -12.49 10.70 -9.71
N LEU A 113 -11.44 10.35 -8.98
CA LEU A 113 -11.48 9.80 -7.63
C LEU A 113 -11.13 10.92 -6.65
N PHE A 114 -11.85 11.01 -5.53
CA PHE A 114 -11.54 11.95 -4.47
C PHE A 114 -11.21 11.18 -3.19
N ALA A 115 -10.11 11.55 -2.53
CA ALA A 115 -9.74 11.05 -1.22
C ALA A 115 -9.84 12.19 -0.19
N ASP A 116 -10.58 11.99 0.90
CA ASP A 116 -10.71 12.98 1.96
C ASP A 116 -9.38 13.16 2.70
N THR A 117 -8.96 14.41 2.94
CA THR A 117 -7.75 14.75 3.70
C THR A 117 -8.06 15.33 5.08
N ALA A 118 -9.33 15.40 5.49
CA ALA A 118 -9.79 16.00 6.75
C ALA A 118 -9.86 15.00 7.93
N GLU A 119 -9.61 13.71 7.73
CA GLU A 119 -9.27 12.82 8.85
C GLU A 119 -7.86 13.15 9.36
N GLU A 120 -7.81 14.04 10.35
CA GLU A 120 -6.62 14.48 11.11
C GLU A 120 -5.97 13.32 11.91
N HIS A 121 -5.62 12.21 11.27
CA HIS A 121 -4.60 11.25 11.72
C HIS A 121 -3.77 10.66 10.56
N ASN A 122 -3.91 11.13 9.31
CA ASN A 122 -3.29 10.46 8.16
C ASN A 122 -2.47 11.35 7.20
N GLU A 123 -1.92 12.46 7.69
CA GLU A 123 -1.25 13.49 6.87
C GLU A 123 0.05 13.02 6.17
N PHE A 124 0.52 11.78 6.40
CA PHE A 124 1.72 11.24 5.72
C PHE A 124 1.55 9.83 5.10
N GLY A 125 0.36 9.24 5.17
CA GLY A 125 0.13 7.84 4.84
C GLY A 125 -0.49 7.61 3.46
N ILE A 126 -1.74 8.03 3.26
CA ILE A 126 -2.56 7.55 2.14
C ILE A 126 -2.06 8.06 0.78
N ASP A 127 -1.67 9.32 0.64
CA ASP A 127 -1.21 9.85 -0.66
C ASP A 127 0.12 9.25 -1.09
N ARG A 128 1.04 9.04 -0.13
CA ARG A 128 2.32 8.37 -0.36
C ARG A 128 2.11 6.88 -0.64
N VAL A 129 1.21 6.23 0.10
CA VAL A 129 0.82 4.83 -0.12
C VAL A 129 0.16 4.68 -1.51
N ALA A 130 -0.83 5.49 -1.88
CA ALA A 130 -1.50 5.47 -3.19
C ALA A 130 -0.54 5.73 -4.37
N SER A 131 0.41 6.65 -4.20
CA SER A 131 1.44 6.93 -5.19
C SER A 131 2.43 5.76 -5.34
N VAL A 132 2.93 5.22 -4.22
CA VAL A 132 3.80 4.03 -4.19
C VAL A 132 3.10 2.83 -4.82
N ILE A 133 1.83 2.59 -4.49
CA ILE A 133 1.02 1.50 -5.09
C ILE A 133 0.96 1.61 -6.59
N SER A 134 0.62 2.80 -7.09
CA SER A 134 0.41 3.02 -8.52
C SER A 134 1.70 2.76 -9.30
N HIS A 135 2.84 3.24 -8.79
CA HIS A 135 4.14 3.02 -9.40
C HIS A 135 4.58 1.55 -9.28
N ASP A 136 4.47 0.97 -8.10
CA ASP A 136 5.02 -0.35 -7.78
C ASP A 136 4.19 -1.50 -8.32
N LEU A 137 2.89 -1.32 -8.56
CA LEU A 137 2.05 -2.27 -9.30
C LEU A 137 2.20 -2.12 -10.82
N ARG A 138 2.35 -0.90 -11.33
CA ARG A 138 2.49 -0.65 -12.78
C ARG A 138 3.76 -1.29 -13.33
N ASN A 139 4.87 -1.22 -12.60
CA ASN A 139 6.15 -1.78 -13.04
C ASN A 139 6.13 -3.32 -13.27
N PRO A 140 5.74 -4.19 -12.31
CA PRO A 140 5.60 -5.62 -12.56
C PRO A 140 4.51 -5.93 -13.59
N LEU A 141 3.43 -5.16 -13.66
CA LEU A 141 2.41 -5.32 -14.70
C LEU A 141 2.98 -5.09 -16.11
N ASP A 142 3.81 -4.06 -16.29
CA ASP A 142 4.46 -3.78 -17.57
C ASP A 142 5.47 -4.87 -17.95
N VAL A 143 6.21 -5.41 -16.97
CA VAL A 143 7.09 -6.57 -17.17
C VAL A 143 6.29 -7.80 -17.60
N ALA A 144 5.19 -8.12 -16.92
CA ALA A 144 4.32 -9.23 -17.27
C ALA A 144 3.75 -9.07 -18.69
N LYS A 145 3.26 -7.88 -19.04
CA LYS A 145 2.75 -7.56 -20.39
C LYS A 145 3.85 -7.73 -21.45
N ALA A 146 5.06 -7.24 -21.20
CA ALA A 146 6.17 -7.36 -22.14
C ALA A 146 6.61 -8.81 -22.35
N ARG A 147 6.71 -9.60 -21.27
CA ARG A 147 7.08 -11.03 -21.33
C ARG A 147 6.01 -11.87 -22.01
N LEU A 148 4.74 -11.58 -21.75
CA LEU A 148 3.62 -12.26 -22.42
C LEU A 148 3.56 -11.95 -23.93
N ARG A 149 3.92 -10.73 -24.36
CA ARG A 149 4.08 -10.41 -25.79
C ARG A 149 5.25 -11.19 -26.40
N ALA A 150 6.42 -11.17 -25.76
CA ALA A 150 7.60 -11.89 -26.23
C ALA A 150 7.35 -13.42 -26.34
N GLY A 151 6.72 -14.03 -25.34
CA GLY A 151 6.39 -15.46 -25.34
C GLY A 151 5.31 -15.87 -26.37
N ARG A 152 4.53 -14.92 -26.90
CA ARG A 152 3.60 -15.18 -28.03
C ARG A 152 4.30 -15.12 -29.39
N GLU A 153 5.42 -14.40 -29.47
CA GLU A 153 6.19 -14.21 -30.71
C GLU A 153 7.34 -15.22 -30.86
N MET A 154 7.75 -15.88 -29.77
CA MET A 154 8.90 -16.78 -29.72
C MET A 154 8.50 -18.20 -29.27
N ASP A 155 9.18 -19.23 -29.79
CA ASP A 155 8.92 -20.66 -29.51
C ASP A 155 9.49 -21.14 -28.14
N ASN A 156 9.76 -20.20 -27.22
CA ASN A 156 10.34 -20.40 -25.89
C ASN A 156 9.41 -19.92 -24.77
N GLY A 157 8.08 -20.02 -24.96
CA GLY A 157 7.07 -19.45 -24.06
C GLY A 157 7.20 -19.83 -22.57
N GLY A 158 7.85 -20.94 -22.22
CA GLY A 158 8.03 -21.38 -20.83
C GLY A 158 8.80 -20.38 -19.94
N GLU A 159 9.96 -19.90 -20.37
CA GLU A 159 10.78 -18.92 -19.62
C GLU A 159 10.07 -17.57 -19.48
N HIS A 160 9.27 -17.21 -20.48
CA HIS A 160 8.46 -16.00 -20.43
C HIS A 160 7.29 -16.12 -19.45
N LEU A 161 6.72 -17.32 -19.27
CA LEU A 161 5.65 -17.58 -18.31
C LEU A 161 6.16 -17.53 -16.86
N GLU A 162 7.35 -18.05 -16.58
CA GLU A 162 7.98 -17.95 -15.25
C GLU A 162 8.16 -16.50 -14.81
N HIS A 163 8.60 -15.61 -15.70
CA HIS A 163 8.70 -14.18 -15.39
C HIS A 163 7.34 -13.49 -15.23
N VAL A 164 6.29 -13.98 -15.88
CA VAL A 164 4.92 -13.48 -15.69
C VAL A 164 4.41 -13.89 -14.32
N GLU A 165 4.66 -15.14 -13.91
CA GLU A 165 4.31 -15.66 -12.57
C GLU A 165 5.00 -14.83 -11.48
N GLN A 166 6.32 -14.64 -11.56
CA GLN A 166 7.08 -13.78 -10.63
C GLN A 166 6.52 -12.35 -10.53
N ALA A 167 6.09 -11.78 -11.66
CA ALA A 167 5.48 -10.45 -11.67
C ALA A 167 4.10 -10.43 -10.99
N HIS A 168 3.30 -11.48 -11.14
CA HIS A 168 2.01 -11.61 -10.43
C HIS A 168 2.21 -11.79 -8.94
N ASP A 169 3.13 -12.67 -8.51
CA ASP A 169 3.45 -12.86 -7.10
C ASP A 169 3.92 -11.56 -6.44
N ARG A 170 4.68 -10.74 -7.20
CA ARG A 170 5.06 -9.40 -6.75
C ARG A 170 3.87 -8.46 -6.60
N MET A 171 2.94 -8.45 -7.55
CA MET A 171 1.73 -7.63 -7.46
C MET A 171 0.84 -8.05 -6.29
N GLU A 172 0.63 -9.36 -6.09
CA GLU A 172 -0.17 -9.87 -4.98
C GLU A 172 0.41 -9.44 -3.63
N ARG A 173 1.73 -9.51 -3.46
CA ARG A 173 2.42 -9.04 -2.26
C ARG A 173 2.19 -7.55 -2.01
N ILE A 174 2.35 -6.70 -3.03
CA ILE A 174 2.10 -5.26 -2.92
C ILE A 174 0.65 -5.00 -2.49
N ILE A 175 -0.32 -5.69 -3.10
CA ILE A 175 -1.74 -5.56 -2.73
C ILE A 175 -1.96 -5.95 -1.27
N GLN A 176 -1.40 -7.08 -0.84
CA GLN A 176 -1.50 -7.50 0.55
C GLN A 176 -0.88 -6.46 1.48
N ASP A 177 0.29 -5.91 1.15
CA ASP A 177 1.05 -4.93 1.96
C ASP A 177 0.25 -3.65 2.20
N VAL A 178 -0.40 -3.20 1.14
CA VAL A 178 -1.32 -2.07 1.16
C VAL A 178 -2.53 -2.33 2.03
N LEU A 179 -3.15 -3.51 1.87
CA LEU A 179 -4.33 -3.87 2.67
C LEU A 179 -3.99 -3.88 4.16
N THR A 180 -2.79 -4.29 4.56
CA THR A 180 -2.35 -4.23 5.97
C THR A 180 -2.21 -2.81 6.48
N LEU A 181 -1.70 -1.91 5.64
CA LEU A 181 -1.56 -0.49 6.00
C LEU A 181 -2.92 0.23 6.00
N ALA A 182 -3.82 -0.15 5.10
CA ALA A 182 -5.15 0.44 4.93
C ALA A 182 -6.18 -0.08 5.94
N GLN A 183 -6.00 -1.30 6.47
CA GLN A 183 -6.78 -1.76 7.62
C GLN A 183 -6.47 -0.84 8.80
N GLY A 184 -7.47 0.00 9.12
CA GLY A 184 -7.45 0.98 10.20
C GLY A 184 -7.16 0.37 11.58
N GLU A 185 -7.23 1.18 12.63
CA GLU A 185 -7.12 0.72 14.03
C GLU A 185 -8.32 -0.15 14.44
N GLU A 186 -8.69 -1.15 13.62
CA GLU A 186 -9.63 -2.16 14.05
C GLU A 186 -9.02 -2.85 15.26
N VAL A 187 -9.75 -2.70 16.37
CA VAL A 187 -9.47 -3.31 17.67
C VAL A 187 -9.03 -4.74 17.43
N ILE A 188 -7.79 -5.07 17.82
CA ILE A 188 -7.41 -6.48 17.91
C ILE A 188 -8.45 -7.14 18.82
N GLU A 189 -9.18 -8.12 18.31
CA GLU A 189 -9.71 -9.18 19.17
C GLU A 189 -8.62 -10.24 19.22
N PRO A 190 -7.72 -10.22 20.24
CA PRO A 190 -6.56 -11.09 20.21
C PRO A 190 -6.99 -12.55 20.11
N GLN A 191 -6.49 -13.23 19.08
CA GLN A 191 -6.77 -14.63 18.79
C GLN A 191 -5.90 -15.53 19.69
N GLY A 192 -5.97 -15.33 21.01
CA GLY A 192 -5.32 -16.18 22.00
C GLY A 192 -3.81 -15.96 22.20
N THR A 193 -3.20 -16.90 22.93
CA THR A 193 -1.77 -16.92 23.23
C THR A 193 -0.99 -17.48 22.05
N VAL A 194 0.04 -16.76 21.62
CA VAL A 194 0.89 -17.08 20.48
C VAL A 194 2.32 -17.32 20.95
N ASP A 195 2.93 -18.43 20.54
CA ASP A 195 4.36 -18.68 20.72
C ASP A 195 5.17 -17.97 19.62
N LEU A 196 5.98 -16.98 20.00
CA LEU A 196 6.74 -16.18 19.04
C LEU A 196 7.84 -16.99 18.33
N GLY A 197 8.36 -18.03 18.95
CA GLY A 197 9.35 -18.92 18.34
C GLY A 197 8.71 -19.75 17.23
N GLU A 198 7.57 -20.39 17.52
CA GLU A 198 6.83 -21.16 16.50
C GLU A 198 6.41 -20.28 15.31
N VAL A 199 5.94 -19.05 15.57
CA VAL A 199 5.53 -18.14 14.51
C VAL A 199 6.72 -17.65 13.67
N ALA A 200 7.89 -17.43 14.28
CA ALA A 200 9.11 -17.10 13.56
C ALA A 200 9.54 -18.23 12.62
N GLU A 201 9.50 -19.49 13.08
CA GLU A 201 9.81 -20.66 12.25
C GLU A 201 8.80 -20.82 11.09
N ASP A 202 7.51 -20.63 11.36
CA ASP A 202 6.46 -20.64 10.35
C ASP A 202 6.62 -19.56 9.28
N ALA A 203 7.04 -18.35 9.69
CA ALA A 203 7.34 -17.24 8.79
C ALA A 203 8.61 -17.50 7.96
N TRP A 204 9.60 -18.18 8.54
CA TRP A 204 10.81 -18.54 7.81
C TRP A 204 10.55 -19.54 6.69
N ALA A 205 9.64 -20.48 6.91
CA ALA A 205 9.27 -21.49 5.93
C ALA A 205 8.56 -20.92 4.68
N THR A 206 8.06 -19.68 4.73
CA THR A 206 7.36 -19.02 3.61
C THR A 206 8.22 -18.02 2.84
N VAL A 207 9.38 -17.63 3.38
CA VAL A 207 10.29 -16.67 2.75
C VAL A 207 11.25 -17.41 1.81
N GLU A 208 11.55 -16.82 0.66
CA GLU A 208 12.61 -17.29 -0.22
C GLU A 208 13.96 -16.97 0.43
N THR A 209 14.61 -17.99 0.97
CA THR A 209 15.79 -17.84 1.85
C THR A 209 17.11 -18.14 1.16
N ASN A 210 17.11 -18.73 -0.04
CA ASN A 210 18.32 -19.12 -0.76
C ASN A 210 19.34 -19.87 0.14
N GLY A 211 20.47 -19.25 0.49
CA GLY A 211 21.49 -19.79 1.38
C GLY A 211 21.41 -19.29 2.83
N ALA A 212 20.45 -18.42 3.14
CA ALA A 212 20.34 -17.75 4.42
C ALA A 212 19.94 -18.74 5.52
N SER A 213 20.24 -18.39 6.76
CA SER A 213 19.94 -19.24 7.90
C SER A 213 19.26 -18.49 9.02
N LEU A 214 18.39 -19.20 9.75
CA LEU A 214 17.66 -18.68 10.90
C LEU A 214 18.07 -19.42 12.18
N ARG A 215 18.36 -18.65 13.23
CA ARG A 215 18.51 -19.14 14.60
C ARG A 215 17.43 -18.52 15.48
N VAL A 216 16.58 -19.36 16.06
CA VAL A 216 15.55 -18.95 17.02
C VAL A 216 16.02 -19.33 18.42
N ALA A 217 16.01 -18.38 19.36
CA ALA A 217 16.40 -18.65 20.74
C ALA A 217 15.36 -19.51 21.47
N ASP A 218 15.83 -20.48 22.28
CA ASP A 218 14.98 -21.45 23.00
C ASP A 218 13.98 -20.84 24.02
N SER A 219 14.11 -19.53 24.33
CA SER A 219 13.38 -18.87 25.41
C SER A 219 12.62 -17.63 24.96
N LEU A 220 12.05 -17.65 23.75
CA LEU A 220 11.17 -16.57 23.31
C LEU A 220 9.85 -16.57 24.10
N PRO A 221 9.29 -15.40 24.44
CA PRO A 221 8.05 -15.33 25.19
C PRO A 221 6.85 -15.70 24.32
N SER A 222 5.83 -16.32 24.91
CA SER A 222 4.49 -16.33 24.31
C SER A 222 3.76 -15.05 24.69
N THR A 223 2.95 -14.49 23.78
CA THR A 223 2.22 -13.23 23.99
C THR A 223 0.78 -13.34 23.51
N VAL A 224 -0.10 -12.50 24.02
CA VAL A 224 -1.45 -12.33 23.47
C VAL A 224 -1.35 -11.47 22.21
N ALA A 225 -1.64 -12.05 21.04
CA ALA A 225 -1.47 -11.37 19.75
C ALA A 225 -2.32 -12.00 18.64
N ASP A 226 -2.38 -11.32 17.49
CA ASP A 226 -2.88 -11.89 16.25
C ASP A 226 -1.73 -12.65 15.55
N ARG A 227 -1.85 -13.98 15.48
CA ARG A 227 -0.82 -14.86 14.92
C ARG A 227 -0.46 -14.51 13.48
N ASP A 228 -1.44 -14.17 12.65
CA ASP A 228 -1.22 -13.92 11.23
C ASP A 228 -0.50 -12.58 11.03
N ARG A 229 -0.85 -11.57 11.83
CA ARG A 229 -0.12 -10.29 11.85
C ARG A 229 1.32 -10.48 12.34
N VAL A 230 1.54 -11.23 13.41
CA VAL A 230 2.90 -11.49 13.92
C VAL A 230 3.73 -12.27 12.91
N LYS A 231 3.16 -13.30 12.26
CA LYS A 231 3.82 -14.04 11.18
C LYS A 231 4.29 -13.09 10.08
N ARG A 232 3.42 -12.18 9.69
CA ARG A 232 3.70 -11.20 8.65
C ARG A 232 4.77 -10.18 9.04
N LEU A 233 4.84 -9.79 10.31
CA LEU A 233 5.94 -8.96 10.83
C LEU A 233 7.28 -9.69 10.65
N PHE A 234 7.36 -10.97 10.98
CA PHE A 234 8.56 -11.76 10.78
C PHE A 234 8.92 -11.92 9.29
N GLU A 235 7.94 -12.24 8.43
CA GLU A 235 8.17 -12.36 6.99
C GLU A 235 8.75 -11.09 6.37
N ASN A 236 8.29 -9.92 6.83
CA ASN A 236 8.84 -8.63 6.37
C ASN A 236 10.29 -8.42 6.81
N LEU A 237 10.63 -8.77 8.05
CA LEU A 237 11.99 -8.62 8.58
C LEU A 237 12.97 -9.60 7.94
N PHE A 238 12.57 -10.86 7.77
CA PHE A 238 13.40 -11.88 7.14
C PHE A 238 13.67 -11.57 5.68
N ARG A 239 12.63 -11.16 4.93
CA ARG A 239 12.80 -10.71 3.55
C ARG A 239 13.75 -9.52 3.46
N ASN A 240 13.58 -8.52 4.31
CA ASN A 240 14.48 -7.36 4.34
C ASN A 240 15.93 -7.76 4.62
N ALA A 241 16.17 -8.71 5.53
CA ALA A 241 17.50 -9.21 5.82
C ALA A 241 18.10 -9.92 4.59
N VAL A 242 17.37 -10.85 3.96
CA VAL A 242 17.84 -11.57 2.76
C VAL A 242 18.10 -10.60 1.60
N GLU A 243 17.19 -9.66 1.35
CA GLU A 243 17.32 -8.69 0.25
C GLU A 243 18.51 -7.72 0.43
N HIS A 244 18.86 -7.35 1.66
CA HIS A 244 19.87 -6.32 1.93
C HIS A 244 21.23 -6.83 2.41
N ALA A 245 21.27 -7.96 3.10
CA ALA A 245 22.50 -8.58 3.58
C ALA A 245 23.04 -9.63 2.58
N GLY A 246 22.18 -10.15 1.70
CA GLY A 246 22.54 -11.12 0.66
C GLY A 246 22.15 -12.55 1.01
N ASP A 247 22.42 -13.46 0.08
CA ASP A 247 21.91 -14.83 0.10
C ASP A 247 22.48 -15.73 1.21
N ASP A 248 23.57 -15.34 1.89
CA ASP A 248 24.22 -16.12 2.95
C ASP A 248 24.02 -15.53 4.36
N VAL A 249 23.08 -14.58 4.51
CA VAL A 249 22.82 -13.87 5.77
C VAL A 249 22.43 -14.82 6.91
N GLU A 250 22.98 -14.56 8.09
CA GLU A 250 22.56 -15.21 9.33
C GLU A 250 21.58 -14.32 10.09
N ILE A 251 20.38 -14.83 10.34
CA ILE A 251 19.33 -14.12 11.08
C ILE A 251 19.13 -14.79 12.43
N THR A 252 19.11 -13.99 13.49
CA THR A 252 18.82 -14.42 14.85
C THR A 252 17.55 -13.77 15.38
N VAL A 253 16.61 -14.59 15.89
CA VAL A 253 15.46 -14.14 16.67
C VAL A 253 15.72 -14.44 18.13
N GLY A 254 15.75 -13.41 18.96
CA GLY A 254 16.09 -13.52 20.37
C GLY A 254 15.22 -12.66 21.27
N ARG A 255 15.42 -12.79 22.58
CA ARG A 255 14.68 -12.02 23.58
C ARG A 255 15.39 -10.70 23.88
N VAL A 256 14.63 -9.62 24.01
CA VAL A 256 15.15 -8.35 24.57
C VAL A 256 15.26 -8.51 26.09
N ASP A 257 16.08 -7.70 26.75
CA ASP A 257 16.29 -7.82 28.20
C ASP A 257 14.98 -7.78 29.02
N ASP A 258 15.04 -8.35 30.22
CA ASP A 258 13.88 -8.49 31.13
C ASP A 258 13.24 -7.15 31.55
N ARG A 259 13.91 -6.00 31.36
CA ARG A 259 13.42 -4.70 31.83
C ARG A 259 12.50 -4.04 30.82
N THR A 260 12.76 -4.23 29.53
CA THR A 260 11.90 -3.71 28.44
C THR A 260 10.91 -4.75 27.95
N GLY A 261 11.23 -6.05 28.12
CA GLY A 261 10.40 -7.15 27.60
C GLY A 261 10.39 -7.21 26.07
N GLY A 262 10.03 -8.36 25.53
CA GLY A 262 9.87 -8.59 24.09
C GLY A 262 11.01 -9.30 23.39
N PHE A 263 11.11 -9.09 22.08
CA PHE A 263 11.94 -9.88 21.18
C PHE A 263 12.63 -8.99 20.13
N TYR A 264 13.68 -9.52 19.53
CA TYR A 264 14.40 -8.86 18.45
C TYR A 264 14.61 -9.80 17.27
N VAL A 265 14.76 -9.21 16.09
CA VAL A 265 15.28 -9.87 14.88
C VAL A 265 16.57 -9.15 14.49
N ALA A 266 17.67 -9.89 14.40
CA ALA A 266 18.98 -9.36 14.05
C ALA A 266 19.58 -10.11 12.86
N ASP A 267 20.18 -9.38 11.94
CA ASP A 267 21.00 -9.92 10.84
C ASP A 267 22.48 -9.62 11.06
N ASP A 268 23.36 -10.26 10.27
CA ASP A 268 24.81 -10.01 10.20
C ASP A 268 25.22 -9.18 8.95
N GLY A 269 24.26 -8.44 8.39
CA GLY A 269 24.41 -7.66 7.16
C GLY A 269 25.16 -6.33 7.30
N PRO A 270 25.00 -5.40 6.34
CA PRO A 270 25.64 -4.08 6.37
C PRO A 270 25.04 -3.14 7.43
N GLY A 271 23.85 -3.47 7.95
CA GLY A 271 23.12 -2.67 8.94
C GLY A 271 22.52 -1.38 8.39
N ILE A 272 22.01 -0.54 9.31
CA ILE A 272 21.36 0.73 8.97
C ILE A 272 22.14 1.90 9.59
N PRO A 273 22.59 2.88 8.78
CA PRO A 273 23.23 4.10 9.26
C PRO A 273 22.38 4.84 10.29
N ALA A 274 23.00 5.32 11.37
CA ALA A 274 22.29 5.89 12.52
C ALA A 274 21.38 7.08 12.17
N ASP A 275 21.79 7.90 11.18
CA ASP A 275 21.05 9.03 10.65
C ASP A 275 19.78 8.63 9.88
N ARG A 276 19.68 7.37 9.44
CA ARG A 276 18.51 6.87 8.69
C ARG A 276 17.53 6.07 9.54
N ARG A 277 17.90 5.66 10.75
CA ARG A 277 17.12 4.74 11.61
C ARG A 277 15.73 5.23 12.00
N SER A 278 15.49 6.54 12.00
CA SER A 278 14.15 7.11 12.22
C SER A 278 13.26 7.07 10.98
N GLU A 279 13.85 7.13 9.79
CA GLU A 279 13.14 7.27 8.51
C GLU A 279 12.83 5.91 7.86
N VAL A 280 13.53 4.84 8.26
CA VAL A 280 13.34 3.49 7.67
C VAL A 280 11.94 2.91 7.85
N PHE A 281 11.18 3.43 8.83
CA PHE A 281 9.79 3.00 9.07
C PHE A 281 8.76 3.85 8.30
N ASP A 282 9.19 4.88 7.57
CA ASP A 282 8.29 5.70 6.78
C ASP A 282 7.87 4.95 5.51
N PRO A 283 6.57 4.97 5.15
CA PRO A 283 6.09 4.30 3.94
C PRO A 283 6.86 4.72 2.68
N GLY A 284 7.32 3.75 1.90
CA GLY A 284 8.07 3.99 0.66
C GLY A 284 9.55 4.34 0.86
N TYR A 285 10.09 4.20 2.07
CA TYR A 285 11.55 4.21 2.26
C TYR A 285 12.14 2.89 1.75
N SER A 286 12.95 2.96 0.70
CA SER A 286 13.71 1.83 0.17
C SER A 286 15.12 2.27 -0.20
N SER A 287 16.11 1.43 0.08
CA SER A 287 17.51 1.62 -0.35
C SER A 287 17.79 0.98 -1.72
N HIS A 288 16.83 0.24 -2.28
CA HIS A 288 16.95 -0.53 -3.53
C HIS A 288 15.84 -0.18 -4.52
N ASP A 289 16.17 -0.16 -5.82
CA ASP A 289 15.24 0.16 -6.93
C ASP A 289 14.09 -0.86 -7.11
N HIS A 290 14.10 -1.97 -6.36
CA HIS A 290 13.12 -3.06 -6.49
C HIS A 290 12.28 -3.32 -5.23
N GLY A 291 12.68 -2.77 -4.08
CA GLY A 291 11.94 -2.89 -2.83
C GLY A 291 10.77 -1.91 -2.78
N THR A 292 9.60 -2.37 -2.30
CA THR A 292 8.37 -1.56 -2.19
C THR A 292 8.48 -0.45 -1.14
N GLY A 293 9.46 -0.57 -0.23
CA GLY A 293 9.63 0.33 0.91
C GLY A 293 8.45 0.32 1.89
N LEU A 294 7.54 -0.65 1.80
CA LEU A 294 6.39 -0.80 2.69
C LEU A 294 6.68 -1.76 3.85
N GLY A 295 7.68 -2.63 3.73
CA GLY A 295 7.89 -3.73 4.68
C GLY A 295 8.10 -3.26 6.13
N LEU A 296 8.97 -2.28 6.36
CA LEU A 296 9.19 -1.75 7.71
C LEU A 296 8.03 -0.87 8.20
N ALA A 297 7.31 -0.20 7.30
CA ALA A 297 6.07 0.50 7.67
C ALA A 297 5.01 -0.49 8.16
N ILE A 298 4.92 -1.68 7.56
CA ILE A 298 4.05 -2.78 8.01
C ILE A 298 4.49 -3.31 9.38
N VAL A 299 5.80 -3.51 9.60
CA VAL A 299 6.34 -3.91 10.91
C VAL A 299 5.93 -2.91 11.99
N ARG A 300 6.09 -1.60 11.74
CA ARG A 300 5.67 -0.54 12.66
C ARG A 300 4.16 -0.58 12.90
N ARG A 301 3.36 -0.72 11.84
CA ARG A 301 1.90 -0.80 11.96
C ARG A 301 1.45 -2.00 12.81
N ILE A 302 2.06 -3.17 12.61
CA ILE A 302 1.74 -4.37 13.38
C ILE A 302 2.13 -4.17 14.85
N ALA A 303 3.30 -3.58 15.13
CA ALA A 303 3.71 -3.24 16.49
C ALA A 303 2.72 -2.28 17.15
N ASP A 304 2.37 -1.18 16.47
CA ASP A 304 1.45 -0.14 16.99
C ASP A 304 0.08 -0.74 17.34
N VAL A 305 -0.48 -1.59 16.47
CA VAL A 305 -1.78 -2.25 16.68
C VAL A 305 -1.74 -3.17 17.91
N HIS A 306 -0.60 -3.80 18.21
CA HIS A 306 -0.40 -4.65 19.39
C HIS A 306 0.03 -3.87 20.64
N GLY A 307 0.17 -2.54 20.57
CA GLY A 307 0.68 -1.72 21.67
C GLY A 307 2.18 -1.90 21.94
N TRP A 308 2.91 -2.51 21.00
CA TRP A 308 4.35 -2.68 21.08
C TRP A 308 5.06 -1.45 20.51
N SER A 309 6.30 -1.24 20.93
CA SER A 309 7.18 -0.25 20.29
C SER A 309 8.22 -0.97 19.43
N VAL A 310 8.47 -0.46 18.23
CA VAL A 310 9.58 -0.94 17.37
C VAL A 310 10.73 0.06 17.35
N SER A 311 11.96 -0.44 17.40
CA SER A 311 13.16 0.37 17.18
C SER A 311 14.21 -0.41 16.39
N VAL A 312 15.19 0.29 15.82
CA VAL A 312 16.32 -0.34 15.14
C VAL A 312 17.64 0.10 15.75
N THR A 313 18.51 -0.87 16.01
CA THR A 313 19.86 -0.70 16.54
C THR A 313 20.87 -1.46 15.68
N GLU A 314 22.14 -1.42 16.09
CA GLU A 314 23.16 -2.27 15.51
C GLU A 314 23.08 -3.66 16.14
N SER A 315 23.28 -4.70 15.33
CA SER A 315 23.37 -6.09 15.79
C SER A 315 24.77 -6.37 16.37
N ALA A 316 24.87 -7.33 17.29
CA ALA A 316 26.14 -7.68 17.95
C ALA A 316 27.15 -8.31 16.98
N ASP A 317 26.66 -8.95 15.92
CA ASP A 317 27.45 -9.66 14.91
C ASP A 317 27.76 -8.77 13.69
N GLY A 318 27.49 -7.46 13.78
CA GLY A 318 27.33 -6.59 12.61
C GLY A 318 25.89 -6.64 12.10
N GLY A 319 25.44 -5.70 11.27
CA GLY A 319 24.08 -5.72 10.73
C GLY A 319 23.04 -4.90 11.49
N ALA A 320 21.78 -5.11 11.14
CA ALA A 320 20.64 -4.42 11.74
C ALA A 320 19.99 -5.29 12.82
N ARG A 321 19.51 -4.66 13.88
CA ARG A 321 18.71 -5.32 14.92
C ARG A 321 17.42 -4.55 15.14
N PHE A 322 16.30 -5.18 14.84
CA PHE A 322 14.96 -4.64 15.08
C PHE A 322 14.44 -5.16 16.41
N GLU A 323 14.10 -4.27 17.33
CA GLU A 323 13.61 -4.62 18.66
C GLU A 323 12.13 -4.27 18.80
N MET A 324 11.33 -5.25 19.21
CA MET A 324 9.93 -5.13 19.59
C MET A 324 9.84 -5.18 21.11
N CYS A 325 9.56 -4.04 21.72
CA CYS A 325 9.48 -3.88 23.18
C CYS A 325 8.03 -3.69 23.65
N ASN A 326 7.81 -3.77 24.97
CA ASN A 326 6.47 -3.77 25.60
C ASN A 326 5.60 -4.97 25.21
N VAL A 327 6.23 -6.07 24.82
CA VAL A 327 5.52 -7.34 24.58
C VAL A 327 5.32 -8.02 25.93
N GLU A 328 4.07 -8.04 26.39
CA GLU A 328 3.72 -8.68 27.66
C GLU A 328 3.63 -10.20 27.47
N PRO A 329 4.32 -10.99 28.32
CA PRO A 329 4.17 -12.44 28.28
C PRO A 329 2.74 -12.84 28.71
N ALA A 330 2.18 -13.84 28.04
CA ALA A 330 0.85 -14.37 28.31
C ALA A 330 0.76 -15.17 29.64
#